data_AF-A0A1Y3EYQ0-F1
#
_entry.id   AF-A0A1Y3EYQ0-F1
#
_cell.length_a   1.000
_cell.length_b   1.000
_cell.length_c   1.000
_cell.angle_alpha   90.00
_cell.angle_beta   90.00
_cell.angle_gamma   90.00
#
_symmetry.space_group_name_H-M   'P 1'
#
loop_
_entity.id
_entity.type
_entity.pdbx_description
1 polymer ?
#
loop_
_entity_poly.entity_id
_entity_poly.type
_entity_poly.pdbx_seq_one_letter_code
_entity_poly.pdbx_strand_id
1 'polypeptide(L)'
;MVKIHPVDLVAFLPNNIWYMFNRMGQCLLKPRNSESRSTPERRAPVQTGTFVSDALALHSQRLRFLGLDVKNLILETLSAIRHLVNNDQELPSSMLKLNLIAENEEGWLLIVKTMIESIPLENPLGPVVITLFLDESPLPTKESVRKLLSQLDVSYPNFMAILPSYWHRNLSLVLGCIAEKLAVTSGPYSVAVFQGIVIDYLLNNLASECKLSICNRLASLDSNPLLMLEGWLNDDNFCKREVGFCAQWALDNVFVANGRVLSYLRFNTDGINVMLNHNDVSEYLKLSPDGLEARSDVSSFESVRCTFQVSEGVWYYEALIVTSGVMQIGWATKNSKFLNLLIWHNANSVSNNHPQWKPGDILGCLLNMDSQNIVFYLNGKPISTPHCEVFAHAKMGFFAAASFMSFQQCRFNFGKDPFLYPPDISFCKFNDYAILSPDQKVILPRKKKMEELQEGSVPDGSCHLCYDKPGLVVLQPCHHRGICAVCASMLERCPFCRAPIEKRCL
;
A
#
# COMPACT_ATOMS: atom_id res chain seq x y z
N MET A 1 -8.55 -21.76 31.44
CA MET A 1 -8.10 -20.43 30.97
C MET A 1 -6.73 -20.61 30.33
N VAL A 2 -6.69 -20.79 29.01
CA VAL A 2 -5.42 -20.89 28.28
C VAL A 2 -4.92 -19.46 28.07
N LYS A 3 -3.78 -19.12 28.68
CA LYS A 3 -3.09 -17.84 28.47
C LYS A 3 -2.58 -17.82 27.03
N ILE A 4 -3.20 -17.01 26.19
CA ILE A 4 -2.69 -16.67 24.86
C ILE A 4 -1.47 -15.78 25.08
N HIS A 5 -0.34 -16.12 24.45
CA HIS A 5 0.92 -15.40 24.64
C HIS A 5 0.83 -14.01 23.98
N PRO A 6 1.42 -12.93 24.54
CA PRO A 6 1.30 -11.57 24.01
C PRO A 6 1.82 -11.37 22.57
N VAL A 7 2.50 -12.38 22.01
CA VAL A 7 3.07 -12.40 20.66
C VAL A 7 2.02 -12.81 19.61
N ASP A 8 0.90 -13.42 20.01
CA ASP A 8 -0.16 -13.92 19.13
C ASP A 8 -1.30 -12.90 18.89
N LEU A 9 -1.12 -11.66 19.37
CA LEU A 9 -2.21 -10.71 19.64
C LEU A 9 -2.09 -9.40 18.85
N VAL A 10 -1.29 -9.40 17.81
CA VAL A 10 -0.98 -8.17 17.09
C VAL A 10 -1.76 -8.11 15.79
N ALA A 11 -2.98 -7.59 15.89
CA ALA A 11 -3.73 -7.26 14.71
C ALA A 11 -4.57 -5.99 14.93
N PHE A 12 -4.62 -5.18 13.87
CA PHE A 12 -5.64 -4.17 13.53
C PHE A 12 -5.68 -2.82 14.25
N LEU A 13 -5.57 -1.75 13.45
CA LEU A 13 -5.78 -0.30 13.73
C LEU A 13 -6.05 0.45 12.39
N PRO A 14 -6.70 1.64 12.36
CA PRO A 14 -7.32 2.20 11.13
C PRO A 14 -6.47 3.10 10.20
N ASN A 15 -7.01 3.29 8.99
CA ASN A 15 -6.75 4.20 7.84
C ASN A 15 -5.34 4.38 7.26
N ASN A 16 -4.28 4.21 8.02
CA ASN A 16 -2.91 4.14 7.47
C ASN A 16 -2.05 3.11 8.22
N ILE A 17 -2.57 2.51 9.29
CA ILE A 17 -1.88 1.48 10.08
C ILE A 17 -2.35 0.07 9.71
N TRP A 18 -3.31 -0.04 8.80
CA TRP A 18 -4.01 -1.28 8.57
C TRP A 18 -3.25 -2.26 7.67
N TYR A 19 -2.63 -1.75 6.62
CA TYR A 19 -1.78 -2.51 5.70
C TYR A 19 -0.45 -2.95 6.32
N MET A 20 -0.07 -2.27 7.40
CA MET A 20 1.10 -2.53 8.21
C MET A 20 1.00 -3.83 9.04
N PHE A 21 -0.13 -4.04 9.72
CA PHE A 21 -0.34 -5.21 10.57
C PHE A 21 -0.77 -6.45 9.78
N ASN A 22 -1.23 -6.30 8.54
CA ASN A 22 -1.62 -7.41 7.68
C ASN A 22 -0.46 -8.35 7.29
N ARG A 23 0.79 -7.84 7.27
CA ARG A 23 1.99 -8.69 7.18
C ARG A 23 2.42 -9.24 8.54
N MET A 24 2.07 -8.57 9.65
CA MET A 24 2.38 -9.01 11.03
C MET A 24 1.71 -10.35 11.35
N GLY A 25 0.47 -10.54 10.87
CA GLY A 25 -0.23 -11.83 10.93
C GLY A 25 0.31 -12.91 9.98
N GLN A 26 0.94 -12.57 8.84
CA GLN A 26 1.44 -13.56 7.87
C GLN A 26 2.69 -14.31 8.38
N CYS A 27 3.52 -13.66 9.20
CA CYS A 27 4.84 -14.18 9.59
C CYS A 27 4.85 -14.93 10.93
N LEU A 28 3.75 -14.84 11.70
CA LEU A 28 3.61 -15.46 13.03
C LEU A 28 2.86 -16.79 13.01
N LEU A 29 2.21 -17.13 11.89
CA LEU A 29 1.51 -18.40 11.73
C LEU A 29 2.49 -19.45 11.21
N LYS A 30 3.11 -20.20 12.14
CA LYS A 30 3.94 -21.36 11.79
C LYS A 30 3.11 -22.39 11.01
N PRO A 31 3.63 -22.98 9.91
CA PRO A 31 3.04 -24.22 9.39
C PRO A 31 3.13 -25.29 10.48
N ARG A 32 2.03 -26.00 10.75
CA ARG A 32 2.09 -27.22 11.55
C ARG A 32 2.92 -28.23 10.78
N ASN A 33 4.18 -28.40 11.18
CA ASN A 33 4.99 -29.52 10.70
C ASN A 33 4.25 -30.83 11.00
N SER A 34 4.23 -31.67 9.97
CA SER A 34 3.76 -33.04 9.99
C SER A 34 4.46 -33.85 11.07
N GLU A 35 3.78 -34.17 12.17
CA GLU A 35 4.15 -35.33 12.97
C GLU A 35 3.00 -35.87 13.84
N SER A 36 2.62 -37.10 13.49
CA SER A 36 1.94 -38.13 14.30
C SER A 36 0.43 -38.05 14.56
N ARG A 37 -0.20 -39.20 14.25
CA ARG A 37 -1.61 -39.56 14.34
C ARG A 37 -2.11 -39.63 15.78
N SER A 38 -3.36 -39.24 16.00
CA SER A 38 -4.40 -40.13 16.54
C SER A 38 -5.77 -39.44 16.45
N THR A 39 -6.73 -40.11 15.80
CA THR A 39 -8.16 -39.82 15.93
C THR A 39 -8.58 -40.01 17.40
N PRO A 40 -9.53 -39.21 17.91
CA PRO A 40 -10.87 -39.79 18.03
C PRO A 40 -12.05 -38.83 17.77
N GLU A 41 -13.09 -39.46 17.23
CA GLU A 41 -14.53 -39.25 17.47
C GLU A 41 -15.21 -37.93 17.11
N ARG A 42 -16.06 -38.05 16.08
CA ARG A 42 -17.16 -37.15 15.73
C ARG A 42 -18.04 -36.88 16.95
N ARG A 43 -18.19 -35.61 17.33
CA ARG A 43 -19.39 -35.12 18.00
C ARG A 43 -20.05 -34.06 17.13
N ALA A 44 -21.34 -34.26 16.89
CA ALA A 44 -22.18 -33.50 15.98
C ALA A 44 -22.22 -31.99 16.34
N PRO A 45 -22.42 -31.09 15.35
CA PRO A 45 -22.66 -29.69 15.66
C PRO A 45 -24.03 -29.53 16.33
N VAL A 46 -24.03 -28.77 17.42
CA VAL A 46 -25.24 -28.29 18.09
C VAL A 46 -25.98 -27.36 17.13
N GLN A 47 -27.23 -27.71 16.82
CA GLN A 47 -28.14 -26.92 15.99
C GLN A 47 -28.58 -25.66 16.73
N THR A 48 -28.14 -24.50 16.27
CA THR A 48 -28.83 -23.22 16.49
C THR A 48 -28.64 -22.31 15.27
N GLY A 49 -29.68 -22.15 14.44
CA GLY A 49 -29.79 -21.06 13.45
C GLY A 49 -29.88 -21.41 11.94
N THR A 50 -30.70 -22.37 11.53
CA THR A 50 -30.77 -22.92 10.15
C THR A 50 -31.79 -22.26 9.20
N PHE A 51 -31.80 -20.94 9.03
CA PHE A 51 -32.63 -20.32 7.97
C PHE A 51 -31.87 -19.42 6.97
N VAL A 52 -30.69 -18.90 7.32
CA VAL A 52 -29.94 -17.95 6.46
C VAL A 52 -28.85 -18.64 5.62
N SER A 53 -28.31 -19.78 6.09
CA SER A 53 -27.31 -20.61 5.39
C SER A 53 -27.82 -21.14 4.03
N ASP A 54 -29.10 -21.54 3.96
CA ASP A 54 -29.66 -22.20 2.79
C ASP A 54 -29.97 -21.21 1.65
N ALA A 55 -30.25 -19.95 1.96
CA ALA A 55 -30.52 -18.91 0.98
C ALA A 55 -29.28 -18.55 0.15
N LEU A 56 -28.12 -18.41 0.81
CA LEU A 56 -26.85 -18.11 0.13
C LEU A 56 -26.36 -19.30 -0.73
N ALA A 57 -26.57 -20.53 -0.24
CA ALA A 57 -26.28 -21.75 -0.99
C ALA A 57 -27.16 -21.89 -2.23
N LEU A 58 -28.45 -21.59 -2.11
CA LEU A 58 -29.40 -21.57 -3.24
C LEU A 58 -29.07 -20.45 -4.22
N HIS A 59 -28.69 -19.26 -3.74
CA HIS A 59 -28.24 -18.15 -4.57
C HIS A 59 -26.97 -18.51 -5.36
N SER A 60 -25.98 -19.11 -4.70
CA SER A 60 -24.77 -19.65 -5.34
C SER A 60 -25.10 -20.72 -6.40
N GLN A 61 -26.07 -21.60 -6.14
CA GLN A 61 -26.50 -22.60 -7.12
C GLN A 61 -27.18 -21.98 -8.34
N ARG A 62 -28.02 -20.95 -8.13
CA ARG A 62 -28.64 -20.18 -9.23
C ARG A 62 -27.62 -19.45 -10.08
N LEU A 63 -26.65 -18.78 -9.46
CA LEU A 63 -25.56 -18.11 -10.18
C LEU A 63 -24.71 -19.10 -10.99
N ARG A 64 -24.39 -20.27 -10.42
CA ARG A 64 -23.68 -21.35 -11.15
C ARG A 64 -24.48 -21.86 -12.35
N PHE A 65 -25.80 -21.98 -12.23
CA PHE A 65 -26.66 -22.32 -13.37
C PHE A 65 -26.62 -21.25 -14.49
N LEU A 66 -26.41 -19.98 -14.13
CA LEU A 66 -26.22 -18.87 -15.08
C LEU A 66 -24.76 -18.74 -15.58
N GLY A 67 -23.86 -19.66 -15.23
CA GLY A 67 -22.45 -19.60 -15.59
C GLY A 67 -21.63 -18.56 -14.81
N LEU A 68 -22.16 -18.04 -13.71
CA LEU A 68 -21.53 -17.03 -12.84
C LEU A 68 -21.02 -17.66 -11.54
N ASP A 69 -20.05 -18.58 -11.63
CA ASP A 69 -19.42 -19.14 -10.45
C ASP A 69 -18.50 -18.10 -9.79
N VAL A 70 -18.92 -17.57 -8.64
CA VAL A 70 -18.21 -16.54 -7.88
C VAL A 70 -16.77 -16.93 -7.57
N LYS A 71 -16.51 -18.19 -7.20
CA LYS A 71 -15.16 -18.64 -6.87
C LYS A 71 -14.27 -18.62 -8.09
N ASN A 72 -14.77 -19.10 -9.23
CA ASN A 72 -14.02 -19.07 -10.48
C ASN A 72 -13.76 -17.63 -10.94
N LEU A 73 -14.74 -16.73 -10.84
CA LEU A 73 -14.57 -15.31 -11.16
C LEU A 73 -13.49 -14.65 -10.28
N ILE A 74 -13.41 -14.99 -8.99
CA ILE A 74 -12.34 -14.49 -8.09
C ILE A 74 -10.97 -15.00 -8.56
N LEU A 75 -10.84 -16.28 -8.88
CA LEU A 75 -9.58 -16.88 -9.36
C LEU A 75 -9.16 -16.35 -10.73
N GLU A 76 -10.11 -16.13 -11.64
CA GLU A 76 -9.90 -15.48 -12.92
C GLU A 76 -9.40 -14.04 -12.73
N THR A 77 -10.00 -13.31 -11.79
CA THR A 77 -9.60 -11.94 -11.44
C THR A 77 -8.18 -11.91 -10.88
N LEU A 78 -7.80 -12.86 -10.00
CA LEU A 78 -6.43 -13.03 -9.52
C LEU A 78 -5.42 -13.30 -10.64
N SER A 79 -5.82 -14.05 -11.66
CA SER A 79 -4.99 -14.32 -12.84
C SER A 79 -4.87 -13.08 -13.72
N ALA A 80 -5.98 -12.39 -13.97
CA ALA A 80 -6.06 -11.24 -14.86
C ALA A 80 -5.41 -9.97 -14.30
N ILE A 81 -5.48 -9.72 -12.99
CA ILE A 81 -4.86 -8.55 -12.33
C ILE A 81 -3.34 -8.55 -12.48
N ARG A 82 -2.70 -9.72 -12.66
CA ARG A 82 -1.28 -9.78 -13.01
C ARG A 82 -0.96 -8.99 -14.30
N HIS A 83 -1.95 -8.81 -15.16
CA HIS A 83 -1.88 -8.10 -16.42
C HIS A 83 -2.55 -6.73 -16.38
N LEU A 84 -3.08 -6.29 -15.22
CA LEU A 84 -3.51 -4.90 -15.03
C LEU A 84 -2.29 -4.06 -14.69
N VAL A 85 -1.94 -3.19 -15.62
CA VAL A 85 -0.68 -2.46 -15.61
C VAL A 85 -0.88 -0.98 -15.27
N ASN A 86 -2.09 -0.44 -15.50
CA ASN A 86 -2.42 0.97 -15.34
C ASN A 86 -3.78 1.16 -14.65
N ASN A 87 -3.94 2.26 -13.90
CA ASN A 87 -5.23 2.70 -13.35
C ASN A 87 -6.27 3.05 -14.45
N ASP A 88 -5.83 3.30 -15.69
CA ASP A 88 -6.69 3.63 -16.83
C ASP A 88 -7.16 2.39 -17.60
N GLN A 89 -6.67 1.19 -17.27
CA GLN A 89 -7.16 -0.04 -17.89
C GLN A 89 -8.50 -0.44 -17.29
N GLU A 90 -9.43 -0.82 -18.17
CA GLU A 90 -10.70 -1.38 -17.74
C GLU A 90 -10.49 -2.59 -16.83
N LEU A 91 -11.27 -2.65 -15.76
CA LEU A 91 -11.26 -3.77 -14.84
C LEU A 91 -11.45 -5.09 -15.60
N PRO A 92 -10.83 -6.20 -15.15
CA PRO A 92 -11.01 -7.50 -15.78
C PRO A 92 -12.49 -7.84 -15.91
N SER A 93 -12.88 -8.50 -17.00
CA SER A 93 -14.29 -8.88 -17.22
C SER A 93 -14.86 -9.72 -16.07
N SER A 94 -14.02 -10.54 -15.42
CA SER A 94 -14.38 -11.29 -14.22
C SER A 94 -14.70 -10.38 -13.02
N MET A 95 -13.96 -9.28 -12.86
CA MET A 95 -14.16 -8.26 -11.84
C MET A 95 -15.45 -7.46 -12.08
N LEU A 96 -15.71 -7.06 -13.32
CA LEU A 96 -16.96 -6.39 -13.70
C LEU A 96 -18.18 -7.27 -13.40
N LYS A 97 -18.10 -8.58 -13.69
CA LYS A 97 -19.16 -9.54 -13.34
C LYS A 97 -19.36 -9.66 -11.82
N LEU A 98 -18.28 -9.64 -11.03
CA LEU A 98 -18.38 -9.63 -9.57
C LEU A 98 -19.08 -8.36 -9.08
N ASN A 99 -18.75 -7.19 -9.62
CA ASN A 99 -19.40 -5.92 -9.27
C ASN A 99 -20.90 -5.94 -9.60
N LEU A 100 -21.30 -6.50 -10.75
CA LEU A 100 -22.71 -6.68 -11.11
C LEU A 100 -23.46 -7.59 -10.13
N ILE A 101 -22.85 -8.69 -9.70
CA ILE A 101 -23.44 -9.58 -8.69
C ILE A 101 -23.57 -8.85 -7.34
N ALA A 102 -22.61 -7.97 -7.02
CA ALA A 102 -22.57 -7.19 -5.78
C ALA A 102 -23.57 -6.01 -5.72
N GLU A 103 -24.32 -5.73 -6.79
CA GLU A 103 -25.36 -4.69 -6.80
C GLU A 103 -26.50 -4.97 -5.81
N ASN A 104 -26.68 -6.24 -5.41
CA ASN A 104 -27.62 -6.63 -4.36
C ASN A 104 -26.89 -7.21 -3.14
N GLU A 105 -27.55 -7.11 -1.97
CA GLU A 105 -26.97 -7.49 -0.67
C GLU A 105 -26.53 -8.96 -0.61
N GLU A 106 -27.35 -9.89 -1.09
CA GLU A 106 -27.05 -11.33 -1.06
C GLU A 106 -25.83 -11.69 -1.92
N GLY A 107 -25.73 -11.08 -3.10
CA GLY A 107 -24.57 -11.24 -3.99
C GLY A 107 -23.30 -10.68 -3.37
N TRP A 108 -23.37 -9.48 -2.76
CA TRP A 108 -22.24 -8.90 -2.04
C TRP A 108 -21.77 -9.80 -0.89
N LEU A 109 -22.70 -10.30 -0.06
CA LEU A 109 -22.39 -11.23 1.03
C LEU A 109 -21.71 -12.51 0.54
N LEU A 110 -22.22 -13.10 -0.55
CA LEU A 110 -21.66 -14.30 -1.16
C LEU A 110 -20.23 -14.08 -1.66
N ILE A 111 -19.98 -12.96 -2.36
CA ILE A 111 -18.64 -12.65 -2.89
C ILE A 111 -17.65 -12.46 -1.75
N VAL A 112 -17.98 -11.62 -0.77
CA VAL A 112 -17.08 -11.31 0.35
C VAL A 112 -16.76 -12.57 1.16
N LYS A 113 -17.76 -13.40 1.46
CA LYS A 113 -17.56 -14.69 2.13
C LYS A 113 -16.66 -15.62 1.31
N THR A 114 -16.91 -15.72 0.00
CA THR A 114 -16.10 -16.58 -0.88
C THR A 114 -14.66 -16.09 -0.98
N MET A 115 -14.42 -14.78 -1.01
CA MET A 115 -13.07 -14.20 -0.98
C MET A 115 -12.34 -14.58 0.31
N ILE A 116 -13.03 -14.52 1.46
CA ILE A 116 -12.47 -14.92 2.76
C ILE A 116 -12.05 -16.39 2.75
N GLU A 117 -12.90 -17.25 2.22
CA GLU A 117 -12.74 -18.71 2.29
C GLU A 117 -11.85 -19.28 1.17
N SER A 118 -11.65 -18.57 0.05
CA SER A 118 -11.04 -19.15 -1.16
C SER A 118 -9.72 -18.53 -1.60
N ILE A 119 -9.39 -17.30 -1.20
CA ILE A 119 -8.15 -16.66 -1.65
C ILE A 119 -6.95 -17.25 -0.87
N PRO A 120 -5.97 -17.90 -1.53
CA PRO A 120 -4.87 -18.59 -0.86
C PRO A 120 -3.83 -17.60 -0.31
N LEU A 121 -3.08 -18.01 0.71
CA LEU A 121 -2.10 -17.15 1.40
C LEU A 121 -0.88 -16.85 0.50
N GLU A 122 -0.53 -17.83 -0.32
CA GLU A 122 0.66 -17.86 -1.15
C GLU A 122 0.52 -16.96 -2.40
N ASN A 123 -0.70 -16.55 -2.75
CA ASN A 123 -0.92 -15.67 -3.89
C ASN A 123 -0.66 -14.20 -3.46
N PRO A 124 0.40 -13.55 -3.99
CA PRO A 124 0.78 -12.20 -3.59
C PRO A 124 -0.25 -11.14 -4.01
N LEU A 125 -1.13 -11.45 -4.97
CA LEU A 125 -2.18 -10.55 -5.47
C LEU A 125 -3.52 -10.72 -4.73
N GLY A 126 -3.63 -11.69 -3.82
CA GLY A 126 -4.82 -11.92 -3.00
C GLY A 126 -5.34 -10.65 -2.31
N PRO A 127 -4.47 -9.91 -1.60
CA PRO A 127 -4.89 -8.67 -0.95
C PRO A 127 -5.39 -7.61 -1.91
N VAL A 128 -4.73 -7.43 -3.05
CA VAL A 128 -5.10 -6.47 -4.09
C VAL A 128 -6.50 -6.73 -4.63
N VAL A 129 -6.86 -8.00 -4.86
CA VAL A 129 -8.21 -8.38 -5.34
C VAL A 129 -9.28 -7.99 -4.34
N ILE A 130 -9.06 -8.29 -3.06
CA ILE A 130 -10.03 -7.98 -2.00
C ILE A 130 -10.22 -6.47 -1.89
N THR A 131 -9.13 -5.70 -1.87
CA THR A 131 -9.19 -4.25 -1.76
C THR A 131 -9.84 -3.62 -2.97
N LEU A 132 -9.44 -4.02 -4.19
CA LEU A 132 -10.00 -3.50 -5.43
C LEU A 132 -11.51 -3.78 -5.53
N PHE A 133 -11.96 -4.97 -5.11
CA PHE A 133 -13.38 -5.30 -5.13
C PHE A 133 -14.15 -4.48 -4.12
N LEU A 134 -13.63 -4.39 -2.91
CA LEU A 134 -14.31 -3.61 -1.89
C LEU A 134 -14.36 -2.14 -2.27
N ASP A 135 -13.29 -1.56 -2.83
CA ASP A 135 -13.21 -0.17 -3.32
C ASP A 135 -14.25 0.16 -4.39
N GLU A 136 -14.43 -0.73 -5.37
CA GLU A 136 -15.39 -0.54 -6.46
C GLU A 136 -16.82 -1.00 -6.11
N SER A 137 -16.98 -1.79 -5.03
CA SER A 137 -18.30 -2.26 -4.61
C SER A 137 -19.15 -1.17 -3.94
N PRO A 138 -20.49 -1.26 -4.05
CA PRO A 138 -21.40 -0.40 -3.29
C PRO A 138 -21.08 -0.42 -1.79
N LEU A 139 -21.25 0.73 -1.13
CA LEU A 139 -21.11 0.84 0.32
C LEU A 139 -22.05 -0.14 1.03
N PRO A 140 -21.54 -1.09 1.83
CA PRO A 140 -22.40 -2.05 2.51
C PRO A 140 -23.21 -1.35 3.60
N THR A 141 -24.45 -1.79 3.80
CA THR A 141 -25.24 -1.29 4.92
C THR A 141 -24.76 -1.88 6.24
N LYS A 142 -25.07 -1.19 7.33
CA LYS A 142 -24.92 -1.69 8.71
C LYS A 142 -25.43 -3.12 8.89
N GLU A 143 -26.58 -3.42 8.30
CA GLU A 143 -27.22 -4.71 8.45
C GLU A 143 -26.50 -5.80 7.65
N SER A 144 -26.04 -5.47 6.45
CA SER A 144 -25.21 -6.36 5.62
C SER A 144 -23.92 -6.76 6.33
N VAL A 145 -23.26 -5.81 7.00
CA VAL A 145 -22.05 -6.09 7.80
C VAL A 145 -22.36 -7.03 8.97
N ARG A 146 -23.47 -6.83 9.68
CA ARG A 146 -23.87 -7.74 10.78
C ARG A 146 -24.23 -9.13 10.27
N LYS A 147 -24.96 -9.23 9.16
CA LYS A 147 -25.26 -10.50 8.50
C LYS A 147 -23.97 -11.24 8.14
N LEU A 148 -23.02 -10.56 7.50
CA LEU A 148 -21.71 -11.14 7.17
C LEU A 148 -21.01 -11.71 8.41
N LEU A 149 -20.90 -10.92 9.47
CA LEU A 149 -20.23 -11.31 10.71
C LEU A 149 -20.94 -12.48 11.39
N SER A 150 -22.28 -12.48 11.40
CA SER A 150 -23.05 -13.61 11.92
C SER A 150 -22.83 -14.89 11.11
N GLN A 151 -22.71 -14.80 9.78
CA GLN A 151 -22.48 -15.95 8.90
C GLN A 151 -21.05 -16.52 8.93
N LEU A 152 -20.11 -15.74 9.48
CA LEU A 152 -18.71 -16.12 9.64
C LEU A 152 -18.40 -16.66 11.04
N ASP A 153 -19.40 -16.74 11.93
CA ASP A 153 -19.28 -17.25 13.30
C ASP A 153 -18.13 -16.59 14.10
N VAL A 154 -17.78 -15.33 13.77
CA VAL A 154 -16.72 -14.57 14.45
C VAL A 154 -16.97 -14.34 15.95
N SER A 155 -18.17 -14.69 16.39
CA SER A 155 -18.66 -14.62 17.77
C SER A 155 -18.12 -15.69 18.71
N TYR A 156 -17.43 -16.69 18.18
CA TYR A 156 -16.98 -17.85 18.96
C TYR A 156 -15.45 -17.97 18.91
N PRO A 157 -14.72 -17.43 19.91
CA PRO A 157 -13.24 -17.40 19.92
C PRO A 157 -12.59 -18.78 19.76
N ASN A 158 -13.22 -19.83 20.30
CA ASN A 158 -12.73 -21.22 20.19
C ASN A 158 -12.84 -21.77 18.76
N PHE A 159 -13.87 -21.35 18.00
CA PHE A 159 -14.02 -21.70 16.59
C PHE A 159 -13.05 -20.92 15.72
N MET A 160 -12.80 -19.65 16.06
CA MET A 160 -11.84 -18.82 15.35
C MET A 160 -10.40 -19.37 15.46
N ALA A 161 -10.00 -19.91 16.61
CA ALA A 161 -8.65 -20.44 16.83
C ALA A 161 -8.28 -21.67 15.97
N ILE A 162 -9.26 -22.34 15.36
CA ILE A 162 -9.05 -23.51 14.51
C ILE A 162 -9.07 -23.19 13.01
N LEU A 163 -9.34 -21.94 12.63
CA LEU A 163 -9.45 -21.55 11.22
C LEU A 163 -8.07 -21.38 10.57
N PRO A 164 -7.96 -21.59 9.24
CA PRO A 164 -6.68 -21.46 8.53
C PRO A 164 -6.16 -20.01 8.47
N SER A 165 -4.84 -19.86 8.38
CA SER A 165 -4.15 -18.57 8.29
C SER A 165 -4.65 -17.66 7.16
N TYR A 166 -4.93 -18.24 5.98
CA TYR A 166 -5.43 -17.48 4.84
C TYR A 166 -6.79 -16.83 5.13
N TRP A 167 -7.63 -17.51 5.92
CA TRP A 167 -8.98 -17.05 6.28
C TRP A 167 -8.89 -15.84 7.19
N HIS A 168 -8.04 -15.90 8.22
CA HIS A 168 -7.80 -14.76 9.10
C HIS A 168 -7.29 -13.55 8.32
N ARG A 169 -6.32 -13.75 7.43
CA ARG A 169 -5.79 -12.68 6.57
C ARG A 169 -6.85 -12.08 5.66
N ASN A 170 -7.68 -12.89 5.02
CA ASN A 170 -8.72 -12.37 4.12
C ASN A 170 -9.85 -11.67 4.89
N LEU A 171 -10.30 -12.22 6.03
CA LEU A 171 -11.28 -11.56 6.89
C LEU A 171 -10.74 -10.22 7.36
N SER A 172 -9.46 -10.18 7.73
CA SER A 172 -8.79 -8.97 8.17
C SER A 172 -8.84 -7.88 7.10
N LEU A 173 -8.57 -8.27 5.85
CA LEU A 173 -8.65 -7.41 4.68
C LEU A 173 -10.06 -6.89 4.41
N VAL A 174 -11.06 -7.75 4.54
CA VAL A 174 -12.45 -7.36 4.34
C VAL A 174 -12.91 -6.35 5.39
N LEU A 175 -12.66 -6.63 6.67
CA LEU A 175 -13.16 -5.80 7.76
C LEU A 175 -12.51 -4.42 7.79
N GLY A 176 -11.23 -4.32 7.43
CA GLY A 176 -10.59 -3.01 7.36
C GLY A 176 -11.11 -2.14 6.23
N CYS A 177 -11.29 -2.69 5.02
CA CYS A 177 -11.89 -1.95 3.90
C CYS A 177 -13.30 -1.48 4.27
N ILE A 178 -14.11 -2.32 4.94
CA ILE A 178 -15.44 -1.94 5.41
C ILE A 178 -15.35 -0.82 6.46
N ALA A 179 -14.45 -0.93 7.42
CA ALA A 179 -14.28 0.08 8.47
C ALA A 179 -13.88 1.44 7.89
N GLU A 180 -12.97 1.47 6.91
CA GLU A 180 -12.56 2.67 6.20
C GLU A 180 -13.74 3.34 5.48
N LYS A 181 -14.49 2.56 4.69
CA LYS A 181 -15.63 3.06 3.93
C LYS A 181 -16.77 3.59 4.80
N LEU A 182 -17.00 2.97 5.96
CA LEU A 182 -18.04 3.41 6.91
C LEU A 182 -17.62 4.60 7.77
N ALA A 183 -16.33 4.80 8.00
CA ALA A 183 -15.80 5.96 8.73
C ALA A 183 -16.00 7.28 7.97
N VAL A 184 -16.05 7.23 6.63
CA VAL A 184 -16.24 8.42 5.76
C VAL A 184 -17.71 8.84 5.68
N THR A 185 -18.65 7.89 5.82
CA THR A 185 -20.07 8.10 5.49
C THR A 185 -20.97 8.36 6.69
N SER A 186 -20.51 8.13 7.91
CA SER A 186 -21.32 8.34 9.11
C SER A 186 -20.49 8.95 10.22
N GLY A 187 -20.93 10.09 10.76
CA GLY A 187 -20.40 10.68 11.99
C GLY A 187 -20.62 9.76 13.22
N PRO A 188 -20.96 10.27 14.42
CA PRO A 188 -20.98 9.49 15.68
C PRO A 188 -21.93 8.27 15.73
N TYR A 189 -22.58 7.91 14.62
CA TYR A 189 -23.50 6.79 14.44
C TYR A 189 -22.84 5.49 13.92
N SER A 190 -21.58 5.52 13.47
CA SER A 190 -20.78 4.32 13.13
C SER A 190 -20.60 3.36 14.33
N VAL A 191 -20.63 3.93 15.54
CA VAL A 191 -20.48 3.23 16.84
C VAL A 191 -21.56 2.17 17.08
N ALA A 192 -22.75 2.29 16.48
CA ALA A 192 -23.86 1.37 16.77
C ALA A 192 -23.88 0.10 15.89
N VAL A 193 -23.08 0.03 14.81
CA VAL A 193 -22.93 -1.20 13.97
C VAL A 193 -22.04 -2.20 14.69
N PHE A 194 -20.98 -1.65 15.25
CA PHE A 194 -19.95 -2.32 15.98
C PHE A 194 -20.28 -2.18 17.46
N GLN A 195 -21.24 -2.93 18.00
CA GLN A 195 -21.44 -3.06 19.45
C GLN A 195 -21.51 -4.54 19.81
N GLY A 196 -20.87 -4.92 20.92
CA GLY A 196 -20.75 -6.31 21.37
C GLY A 196 -19.55 -7.02 20.76
N ILE A 197 -19.66 -8.33 20.51
CA ILE A 197 -18.60 -9.22 20.02
C ILE A 197 -17.78 -8.68 18.85
N VAL A 198 -18.41 -7.96 17.93
CA VAL A 198 -17.73 -7.36 16.78
C VAL A 198 -16.86 -6.20 17.25
N ILE A 199 -17.31 -5.42 18.24
CA ILE A 199 -16.48 -4.45 18.96
C ILE A 199 -15.51 -5.16 19.90
N ASP A 200 -15.75 -6.33 20.51
CA ASP A 200 -14.67 -7.03 21.24
C ASP A 200 -13.62 -7.55 20.24
N TYR A 201 -14.04 -8.02 19.08
CA TYR A 201 -13.22 -8.40 17.94
C TYR A 201 -12.66 -7.21 17.14
N LEU A 202 -13.17 -5.97 17.36
CA LEU A 202 -12.79 -4.65 16.77
C LEU A 202 -12.56 -3.58 17.86
N LEU A 203 -12.23 -3.93 19.10
CA LEU A 203 -11.73 -3.05 20.20
C LEU A 203 -10.55 -3.75 20.84
N ASN A 204 -10.47 -5.07 20.70
CA ASN A 204 -9.18 -5.66 20.42
C ASN A 204 -8.56 -5.08 19.10
N ASN A 205 -9.36 -4.57 18.12
CA ASN A 205 -8.91 -4.37 16.71
C ASN A 205 -9.53 -3.20 15.83
N LEU A 206 -10.36 -2.31 16.37
CA LEU A 206 -10.54 -0.83 16.16
C LEU A 206 -11.37 -0.08 15.07
N ALA A 207 -11.74 1.19 15.39
CA ALA A 207 -12.39 2.27 14.56
C ALA A 207 -11.94 3.74 14.91
N SER A 208 -12.36 4.78 14.16
CA SER A 208 -11.73 6.15 14.10
C SER A 208 -12.00 7.14 15.26
N GLU A 209 -13.15 7.10 15.93
CA GLU A 209 -13.32 7.79 17.23
C GLU A 209 -12.49 7.11 18.34
N CYS A 210 -11.87 5.96 18.05
CA CYS A 210 -11.05 5.22 18.98
C CYS A 210 -9.57 5.60 18.97
N LYS A 211 -9.04 6.56 18.18
CA LYS A 211 -7.59 6.88 18.27
C LYS A 211 -7.18 7.14 19.72
N LEU A 212 -8.00 7.88 20.46
CA LEU A 212 -7.78 8.11 21.89
C LEU A 212 -7.93 6.82 22.70
N SER A 213 -9.00 6.04 22.49
CA SER A 213 -9.24 4.76 23.18
C SER A 213 -8.14 3.71 22.93
N ILE A 214 -7.58 3.70 21.73
CA ILE A 214 -6.43 2.91 21.30
C ILE A 214 -5.20 3.34 22.05
N CYS A 215 -4.86 4.62 21.97
CA CYS A 215 -3.67 5.14 22.62
C CYS A 215 -3.77 4.87 24.12
N ASN A 216 -4.96 5.05 24.70
CA ASN A 216 -5.25 4.72 26.10
C ASN A 216 -5.11 3.22 26.38
N ARG A 217 -5.57 2.33 25.49
CA ARG A 217 -5.43 0.89 25.65
C ARG A 217 -3.98 0.43 25.51
N LEU A 218 -3.27 0.86 24.46
CA LEU A 218 -1.85 0.60 24.25
C LEU A 218 -1.01 1.13 25.42
N ALA A 219 -1.39 2.27 26.00
CA ALA A 219 -0.76 2.82 27.20
C ALA A 219 -1.13 2.05 28.48
N SER A 220 -2.28 1.36 28.51
CA SER A 220 -2.71 0.53 29.65
C SER A 220 -2.11 -0.88 29.65
N LEU A 221 -1.50 -1.32 28.55
CA LEU A 221 -0.79 -2.60 28.48
C LEU A 221 0.57 -2.47 29.18
N ASP A 222 1.01 -3.53 29.85
CA ASP A 222 2.33 -3.58 30.51
C ASP A 222 3.49 -3.32 29.52
N SER A 223 3.30 -3.70 28.26
CA SER A 223 4.22 -3.43 27.16
C SER A 223 3.43 -3.07 25.90
N ASN A 224 3.81 -1.98 25.24
CA ASN A 224 3.22 -1.58 23.97
C ASN A 224 3.71 -2.53 22.85
N PRO A 225 2.82 -3.35 22.24
CA PRO A 225 3.22 -4.34 21.24
C PRO A 225 3.91 -3.72 20.03
N LEU A 226 3.55 -2.50 19.63
CA LEU A 226 4.19 -1.79 18.53
C LEU A 226 5.70 -1.58 18.78
N LEU A 227 6.10 -1.30 20.02
CA LEU A 227 7.51 -1.12 20.37
C LEU A 227 8.28 -2.44 20.25
N MET A 228 7.65 -3.56 20.58
CA MET A 228 8.28 -4.89 20.42
C MET A 228 8.49 -5.21 18.94
N LEU A 229 7.52 -4.87 18.10
CA LEU A 229 7.51 -5.22 16.68
C LEU A 229 8.40 -4.31 15.85
N GLU A 230 8.53 -3.04 16.25
CA GLU A 230 9.56 -2.14 15.72
C GLU A 230 10.97 -2.76 15.82
N GLY A 231 11.21 -3.60 16.83
CA GLY A 231 12.47 -4.36 16.96
C GLY A 231 12.78 -5.29 15.78
N TRP A 232 11.81 -5.61 14.92
CA TRP A 232 12.02 -6.44 13.73
C TRP A 232 12.42 -5.66 12.48
N LEU A 233 12.63 -4.34 12.56
CA LEU A 233 12.95 -3.48 11.41
C LEU A 233 14.11 -3.99 10.54
N ASN A 234 15.09 -4.66 11.15
CA ASN A 234 16.27 -5.20 10.47
C ASN A 234 16.36 -6.74 10.59
N ASP A 235 15.25 -7.44 10.81
CA ASP A 235 15.24 -8.91 10.88
C ASP A 235 15.54 -9.51 9.49
N ASP A 236 16.34 -10.58 9.44
CA ASP A 236 16.67 -11.29 8.20
C ASP A 236 15.44 -11.92 7.53
N ASN A 237 14.40 -12.19 8.32
CA ASN A 237 13.13 -12.61 7.81
C ASN A 237 12.38 -11.39 7.24
N PHE A 238 12.34 -11.27 5.92
CA PHE A 238 11.66 -10.17 5.20
C PHE A 238 10.22 -9.93 5.66
N CYS A 239 9.53 -11.00 5.98
CA CYS A 239 8.17 -10.94 6.48
C CYS A 239 8.14 -10.14 7.80
N LYS A 240 9.02 -10.44 8.77
CA LYS A 240 9.16 -9.66 10.01
C LYS A 240 9.77 -8.26 9.80
N ARG A 241 10.59 -8.07 8.77
CA ARG A 241 11.12 -6.75 8.40
C ARG A 241 10.00 -5.80 7.98
N GLU A 242 9.09 -6.26 7.14
CA GLU A 242 7.90 -5.49 6.74
C GLU A 242 7.12 -5.03 7.97
N VAL A 243 6.91 -5.96 8.89
CA VAL A 243 6.28 -5.75 10.18
C VAL A 243 6.96 -4.66 11.00
N GLY A 244 8.29 -4.70 11.12
CA GLY A 244 9.04 -3.71 11.87
C GLY A 244 9.00 -2.32 11.22
N PHE A 245 9.17 -2.25 9.89
CA PHE A 245 9.05 -1.01 9.10
C PHE A 245 7.70 -0.34 9.34
N CYS A 246 6.68 -1.17 9.24
CA CYS A 246 5.34 -0.81 9.54
C CYS A 246 5.24 -0.27 10.97
N ALA A 247 5.50 -1.08 12.00
CA ALA A 247 5.34 -0.68 13.40
C ALA A 247 5.99 0.67 13.73
N GLN A 248 7.21 0.88 13.25
CA GLN A 248 7.91 2.16 13.36
C GLN A 248 7.10 3.31 12.76
N TRP A 249 6.63 3.15 11.51
CA TRP A 249 5.83 4.17 10.84
C TRP A 249 4.58 4.54 11.64
N ALA A 250 3.84 3.57 12.19
CA ALA A 250 2.67 3.89 13.03
C ALA A 250 3.05 4.58 14.33
N LEU A 251 4.13 4.14 14.99
CA LEU A 251 4.62 4.78 16.21
C LEU A 251 5.07 6.23 15.98
N ASP A 252 5.45 6.60 14.76
CA ASP A 252 5.83 7.97 14.43
C ASP A 252 4.67 8.82 13.92
N ASN A 253 3.72 8.21 13.21
CA ASN A 253 2.68 8.96 12.48
C ASN A 253 1.30 8.91 13.14
N VAL A 254 0.96 7.84 13.87
CA VAL A 254 -0.43 7.65 14.32
C VAL A 254 -0.58 7.25 15.79
N PHE A 255 0.16 6.26 16.28
CA PHE A 255 0.12 5.77 17.67
C PHE A 255 1.42 6.13 18.39
N VAL A 256 1.72 7.43 18.42
CA VAL A 256 2.91 7.94 19.10
C VAL A 256 2.82 7.60 20.59
N ALA A 257 3.71 6.71 21.03
CA ALA A 257 3.79 6.32 22.42
C ALA A 257 4.28 7.51 23.28
N ASN A 258 3.78 7.61 24.51
CA ASN A 258 4.18 8.66 25.43
C ASN A 258 5.70 8.62 25.67
N GLY A 259 6.37 9.77 25.56
CA GLY A 259 7.82 9.88 25.73
C GLY A 259 8.67 9.30 24.59
N ARG A 260 8.06 8.87 23.48
CA ARG A 260 8.79 8.37 22.32
C ARG A 260 9.63 9.49 21.68
N VAL A 261 10.90 9.19 21.44
CA VAL A 261 11.74 9.94 20.50
C VAL A 261 11.39 9.49 19.09
N LEU A 262 10.87 10.41 18.27
CA LEU A 262 10.45 10.12 16.89
C LEU A 262 11.63 9.67 16.04
N SER A 263 11.41 8.74 15.11
CA SER A 263 12.54 8.07 14.43
C SER A 263 13.42 9.04 13.63
N TYR A 264 12.86 10.09 13.02
CA TYR A 264 13.63 11.08 12.27
C TYR A 264 14.69 11.82 13.13
N LEU A 265 14.52 11.84 14.46
CA LEU A 265 15.47 12.47 15.39
C LEU A 265 16.63 11.54 15.79
N ARG A 266 16.49 10.22 15.62
CA ARG A 266 17.47 9.22 16.07
C ARG A 266 18.15 8.48 14.93
N PHE A 267 17.59 8.50 13.72
CA PHE A 267 18.19 7.81 12.58
C PHE A 267 19.43 8.56 12.10
N ASN A 268 20.52 7.81 11.92
CA ASN A 268 21.75 8.38 11.39
C ASN A 268 21.66 8.50 9.86
N THR A 269 21.65 9.75 9.37
CA THR A 269 21.67 10.08 7.94
C THR A 269 23.06 10.51 7.44
N ASP A 270 24.10 10.33 8.26
CA ASP A 270 25.49 10.53 7.89
C ASP A 270 25.85 9.66 6.68
N GLY A 271 26.59 10.27 5.76
CA GLY A 271 26.97 9.65 4.50
C GLY A 271 25.82 9.43 3.52
N ILE A 272 24.56 9.76 3.84
CA ILE A 272 23.45 9.73 2.89
C ILE A 272 23.40 11.05 2.13
N ASN A 273 23.71 10.99 0.84
CA ASN A 273 23.72 12.15 -0.06
C ASN A 273 22.61 12.08 -1.13
N VAL A 274 21.95 10.93 -1.27
CA VAL A 274 20.74 10.74 -2.09
C VAL A 274 19.71 9.95 -1.32
N MET A 275 18.46 10.38 -1.43
CA MET A 275 17.30 9.75 -0.78
C MET A 275 16.15 9.66 -1.77
N LEU A 276 15.13 8.88 -1.43
CA LEU A 276 13.81 9.03 -2.03
C LEU A 276 13.24 10.40 -1.63
N ASN A 277 12.76 11.15 -2.61
CA ASN A 277 12.40 12.55 -2.44
C ASN A 277 11.00 12.68 -1.82
N HIS A 278 10.95 13.01 -0.54
CA HIS A 278 9.70 13.19 0.21
C HIS A 278 8.87 14.42 -0.22
N ASN A 279 9.40 15.27 -1.11
CA ASN A 279 8.68 16.39 -1.75
C ASN A 279 8.23 16.07 -3.18
N ASP A 280 8.63 14.91 -3.71
CA ASP A 280 8.31 14.44 -5.06
C ASP A 280 7.90 12.96 -5.02
N VAL A 281 6.80 12.74 -4.29
CA VAL A 281 6.28 11.43 -3.91
C VAL A 281 4.76 11.49 -3.86
N SER A 282 4.09 10.37 -4.15
CA SER A 282 2.65 10.23 -3.93
C SER A 282 2.31 10.34 -2.43
N GLU A 283 1.14 10.89 -2.13
CA GLU A 283 0.72 11.29 -0.77
C GLU A 283 0.73 10.12 0.25
N TYR A 284 0.44 8.91 -0.20
CA TYR A 284 0.25 7.75 0.67
C TYR A 284 1.47 6.84 0.76
N LEU A 285 2.52 7.10 -0.01
CA LEU A 285 3.76 6.33 0.08
C LEU A 285 4.44 6.55 1.42
N LYS A 286 4.84 5.45 2.06
CA LYS A 286 5.59 5.48 3.31
C LYS A 286 7.06 5.42 3.01
N LEU A 287 7.80 6.40 3.52
CA LEU A 287 9.25 6.41 3.48
C LEU A 287 9.79 6.13 4.89
N SER A 288 10.88 5.38 4.93
CA SER A 288 11.72 5.23 6.12
C SER A 288 12.36 6.56 6.53
N PRO A 289 12.76 6.72 7.80
CA PRO A 289 13.42 7.93 8.27
C PRO A 289 14.76 8.24 7.59
N ASP A 290 15.46 7.22 7.10
CA ASP A 290 16.69 7.38 6.31
C ASP A 290 16.42 7.62 4.82
N GLY A 291 15.14 7.61 4.40
CA GLY A 291 14.66 7.83 3.04
C GLY A 291 15.20 6.86 2.01
N LEU A 292 15.65 5.68 2.43
CA LEU A 292 16.18 4.65 1.52
C LEU A 292 15.24 3.46 1.35
N GLU A 293 14.16 3.36 2.13
CA GLU A 293 13.17 2.28 2.04
C GLU A 293 11.76 2.85 1.91
N ALA A 294 10.98 2.28 0.99
CA ALA A 294 9.62 2.72 0.69
C ALA A 294 8.63 1.56 0.69
N ARG A 295 7.39 1.87 1.08
CA ARG A 295 6.27 0.93 1.07
C ARG A 295 4.98 1.62 0.65
N SER A 296 4.21 0.98 -0.24
CA SER A 296 2.81 1.35 -0.50
C SER A 296 1.86 0.40 0.20
N ASP A 297 0.81 1.01 0.70
CA ASP A 297 -0.23 0.41 1.52
C ASP A 297 -1.58 0.97 1.06
N VAL A 298 -1.72 1.39 -0.20
CA VAL A 298 -3.02 1.84 -0.75
C VAL A 298 -3.32 1.06 -2.02
N SER A 299 -4.57 1.05 -2.48
CA SER A 299 -4.97 0.32 -3.69
C SER A 299 -4.38 0.94 -4.97
N SER A 300 -4.11 2.25 -4.96
CA SER A 300 -3.43 2.95 -6.05
C SER A 300 -1.93 2.65 -6.12
N PHE A 301 -1.36 2.83 -7.32
CA PHE A 301 0.09 2.89 -7.48
C PHE A 301 0.64 4.19 -6.88
N GLU A 302 1.51 4.04 -5.88
CA GLU A 302 2.22 5.16 -5.27
C GLU A 302 3.64 5.24 -5.82
N SER A 303 4.08 6.43 -6.21
CA SER A 303 5.34 6.63 -6.92
C SER A 303 6.27 7.60 -6.20
N VAL A 304 7.57 7.45 -6.44
CA VAL A 304 8.59 8.35 -5.89
C VAL A 304 9.80 8.43 -6.81
N ARG A 305 10.42 9.60 -6.88
CA ARG A 305 11.74 9.82 -7.50
C ARG A 305 12.79 10.05 -6.42
N CYS A 306 14.06 9.76 -6.71
CA CYS A 306 15.14 10.15 -5.81
C CYS A 306 15.39 11.67 -5.86
N THR A 307 16.22 12.18 -4.94
CA THR A 307 16.54 13.61 -4.83
C THR A 307 17.56 14.09 -5.85
N PHE A 308 18.20 13.19 -6.60
CA PHE A 308 19.31 13.53 -7.49
C PHE A 308 19.01 13.23 -8.95
N GLN A 309 19.20 14.23 -9.80
CA GLN A 309 19.01 14.15 -11.24
C GLN A 309 20.33 13.82 -11.93
N VAL A 310 20.30 12.92 -12.91
CA VAL A 310 21.44 12.60 -13.77
C VAL A 310 21.13 12.97 -15.22
N SER A 311 22.13 13.53 -15.92
CA SER A 311 21.98 14.03 -17.30
C SER A 311 23.10 13.60 -18.25
N GLU A 312 24.21 13.07 -17.74
CA GLU A 312 25.35 12.59 -18.52
C GLU A 312 26.09 11.44 -17.83
N GLY A 313 26.79 10.61 -18.60
CA GLY A 313 27.58 9.48 -18.10
C GLY A 313 26.79 8.19 -17.84
N VAL A 314 27.41 7.30 -17.06
CA VAL A 314 26.90 5.96 -16.74
C VAL A 314 26.62 5.87 -15.25
N TRP A 315 25.41 5.47 -14.86
CA TRP A 315 24.94 5.47 -13.47
C TRP A 315 24.34 4.14 -13.07
N TYR A 316 24.57 3.74 -11.82
CA TYR A 316 24.08 2.48 -11.29
C TYR A 316 23.53 2.65 -9.87
N TYR A 317 22.47 1.91 -9.56
CA TYR A 317 21.95 1.73 -8.21
C TYR A 317 21.36 0.33 -8.04
N GLU A 318 21.18 -0.11 -6.79
CA GLU A 318 20.54 -1.38 -6.46
C GLU A 318 19.27 -1.16 -5.63
N ALA A 319 18.31 -2.06 -5.76
CA ALA A 319 17.13 -2.15 -4.92
C ALA A 319 16.97 -3.57 -4.36
N LEU A 320 16.96 -3.68 -3.04
CA LEU A 320 16.59 -4.89 -2.31
C LEU A 320 15.09 -5.06 -2.34
N ILE A 321 14.64 -6.16 -2.92
CA ILE A 321 13.24 -6.57 -2.99
C ILE A 321 12.84 -7.11 -1.61
N VAL A 322 11.93 -6.42 -0.92
CA VAL A 322 11.38 -6.91 0.36
C VAL A 322 10.13 -7.75 0.11
N THR A 323 9.36 -7.44 -0.94
CA THR A 323 8.11 -8.14 -1.29
C THR A 323 8.05 -8.52 -2.77
N SER A 324 7.37 -9.62 -3.11
CA SER A 324 7.34 -10.16 -4.48
C SER A 324 6.15 -9.75 -5.34
N GLY A 325 5.34 -8.77 -4.91
CA GLY A 325 4.20 -8.31 -5.71
C GLY A 325 4.60 -7.33 -6.81
N VAL A 326 3.61 -6.59 -7.30
CA VAL A 326 3.75 -5.73 -8.47
C VAL A 326 4.39 -4.39 -8.08
N MET A 327 5.61 -4.17 -8.58
CA MET A 327 6.35 -2.93 -8.46
C MET A 327 6.94 -2.55 -9.81
N GLN A 328 7.17 -1.26 -10.02
CA GLN A 328 7.88 -0.73 -11.18
C GLN A 328 9.10 0.01 -10.63
N ILE A 329 10.31 -0.44 -10.97
CA ILE A 329 11.55 0.13 -10.45
C ILE A 329 12.46 0.44 -11.65
N GLY A 330 12.97 1.66 -11.73
CA GLY A 330 13.80 2.08 -12.86
C GLY A 330 14.08 3.57 -12.88
N TRP A 331 13.76 4.20 -14.01
CA TRP A 331 14.17 5.57 -14.31
C TRP A 331 12.98 6.42 -14.75
N ALA A 332 12.90 7.65 -14.27
CA ALA A 332 11.87 8.61 -14.66
C ALA A 332 12.46 10.00 -14.89
N THR A 333 11.78 10.83 -15.67
CA THR A 333 12.13 12.27 -15.81
C THR A 333 11.15 13.14 -15.03
N LYS A 334 11.42 14.45 -14.88
CA LYS A 334 10.45 15.38 -14.25
C LYS A 334 9.14 15.50 -15.05
N ASN A 335 9.24 15.42 -16.37
CA ASN A 335 8.11 15.54 -17.29
C ASN A 335 7.32 14.25 -17.43
N SER A 336 7.87 13.14 -16.93
CA SER A 336 7.07 11.97 -16.62
C SER A 336 6.04 12.43 -15.60
N LYS A 337 4.80 12.70 -16.06
CA LYS A 337 3.65 12.62 -15.16
C LYS A 337 3.76 11.24 -14.52
N PHE A 338 3.42 11.12 -13.24
CA PHE A 338 3.29 9.82 -12.55
C PHE A 338 2.14 8.96 -13.13
N LEU A 339 1.84 9.15 -14.42
CA LEU A 339 1.11 8.26 -15.29
C LEU A 339 2.08 7.15 -15.69
N ASN A 340 1.98 6.03 -14.96
CA ASN A 340 2.42 4.68 -15.29
C ASN A 340 3.20 4.52 -16.61
N LEU A 341 4.48 4.87 -16.59
CA LEU A 341 5.40 4.61 -17.70
C LEU A 341 6.29 3.43 -17.31
N LEU A 342 5.72 2.26 -17.61
CA LEU A 342 6.35 0.94 -17.70
C LEU A 342 7.73 0.94 -18.32
N ILE A 343 8.53 -0.05 -17.94
CA ILE A 343 9.19 -0.89 -18.95
C ILE A 343 8.96 -2.38 -18.62
N TRP A 344 7.78 -2.87 -18.96
CA TRP A 344 7.66 -3.89 -20.01
C TRP A 344 7.35 -3.10 -21.29
N HIS A 345 8.01 -3.38 -22.41
CA HIS A 345 7.88 -2.55 -23.59
C HIS A 345 6.42 -2.50 -24.10
N ASN A 346 5.91 -1.32 -24.42
CA ASN A 346 4.76 -1.09 -25.30
C ASN A 346 3.47 -1.90 -25.01
N ALA A 347 3.03 -2.01 -23.74
CA ALA A 347 1.81 -2.72 -23.33
C ALA A 347 1.73 -4.20 -23.77
N ASN A 348 2.87 -4.81 -24.13
CA ASN A 348 3.00 -6.23 -24.41
C ASN A 348 3.93 -6.85 -23.37
N SER A 349 3.43 -7.86 -22.64
CA SER A 349 4.29 -8.68 -21.79
C SER A 349 5.21 -9.53 -22.68
N VAL A 350 6.39 -9.03 -23.04
CA VAL A 350 7.42 -9.90 -23.64
C VAL A 350 7.86 -10.85 -22.56
N SER A 351 7.36 -12.09 -22.58
CA SER A 351 7.77 -13.13 -21.65
C SER A 351 9.28 -13.34 -21.79
N ASN A 352 10.05 -12.66 -20.95
CA ASN A 352 11.45 -12.98 -20.77
C ASN A 352 11.49 -14.25 -19.92
N ASN A 353 12.36 -15.20 -20.29
CA ASN A 353 12.57 -16.47 -19.57
C ASN A 353 13.23 -16.29 -18.19
N HIS A 354 13.12 -15.11 -17.59
CA HIS A 354 13.75 -14.81 -16.31
C HIS A 354 12.82 -15.21 -15.15
N PRO A 355 13.35 -15.81 -14.06
CA PRO A 355 12.56 -16.05 -12.85
C PRO A 355 11.97 -14.76 -12.29
N GLN A 356 10.76 -14.88 -11.74
CA GLN A 356 10.13 -13.80 -10.96
C GLN A 356 10.99 -13.48 -9.74
N TRP A 357 11.10 -12.20 -9.39
CA TRP A 357 11.79 -11.80 -8.17
C TRP A 357 11.08 -12.33 -6.93
N LYS A 358 11.85 -12.52 -5.86
CA LYS A 358 11.38 -12.91 -4.54
C LYS A 358 12.01 -12.03 -3.46
N PRO A 359 11.46 -12.01 -2.23
CA PRO A 359 12.08 -11.31 -1.12
C PRO A 359 13.55 -11.72 -0.96
N GLY A 360 14.43 -10.73 -0.85
CA GLY A 360 15.88 -10.91 -0.76
C GLY A 360 16.64 -10.81 -2.08
N ASP A 361 15.96 -10.80 -3.23
CA ASP A 361 16.62 -10.53 -4.49
C ASP A 361 17.07 -9.07 -4.57
N ILE A 362 18.16 -8.83 -5.30
CA ILE A 362 18.68 -7.50 -5.61
C ILE A 362 18.42 -7.19 -7.08
N LEU A 363 17.67 -6.12 -7.31
CA LEU A 363 17.49 -5.53 -8.64
C LEU A 363 18.56 -4.46 -8.85
N GLY A 364 19.41 -4.66 -9.85
CA GLY A 364 20.39 -3.66 -10.31
C GLY A 364 19.85 -2.87 -11.48
N CYS A 365 20.00 -1.54 -11.45
CA CYS A 365 19.51 -0.64 -12.48
C CYS A 365 20.66 0.18 -13.04
N LEU A 366 21.05 -0.11 -14.28
CA LEU A 366 22.08 0.63 -15.02
C LEU A 366 21.43 1.59 -16.02
N LEU A 367 21.85 2.84 -16.02
CA LEU A 367 21.57 3.83 -17.06
C LEU A 367 22.88 4.23 -17.71
N ASN A 368 23.01 3.96 -19.00
CA ASN A 368 24.13 4.40 -19.80
C ASN A 368 23.64 5.48 -20.79
N MET A 369 23.90 6.74 -20.47
CA MET A 369 23.49 7.86 -21.34
C MET A 369 24.39 8.02 -22.56
N ASP A 370 25.65 7.56 -22.48
CA ASP A 370 26.62 7.67 -23.56
C ASP A 370 26.24 6.74 -24.73
N SER A 371 25.80 5.52 -24.41
CA SER A 371 25.31 4.54 -25.39
C SER A 371 23.78 4.43 -25.43
N GLN A 372 23.08 5.35 -24.76
CA GLN A 372 21.63 5.50 -24.75
C GLN A 372 20.86 4.19 -24.52
N ASN A 373 21.25 3.47 -23.46
CA ASN A 373 20.54 2.27 -23.05
C ASN A 373 20.41 2.13 -21.54
N ILE A 374 19.42 1.34 -21.13
CA ILE A 374 19.16 0.94 -19.75
C ILE A 374 19.28 -0.58 -19.68
N VAL A 375 19.98 -1.08 -18.67
CA VAL A 375 20.11 -2.52 -18.42
C VAL A 375 19.68 -2.84 -17.00
N PHE A 376 18.80 -3.83 -16.86
CA PHE A 376 18.34 -4.33 -15.57
C PHE A 376 19.00 -5.66 -15.23
N TYR A 377 19.36 -5.84 -13.97
CA TYR A 377 20.03 -7.04 -13.45
C TYR A 377 19.21 -7.61 -12.29
N LEU A 378 19.04 -8.94 -12.21
CA LEU A 378 18.58 -9.60 -10.99
C LEU A 378 19.74 -10.42 -10.42
N ASN A 379 20.15 -10.12 -9.20
CA ASN A 379 21.26 -10.78 -8.52
C ASN A 379 22.53 -10.82 -9.41
N GLY A 380 22.84 -9.68 -10.05
CA GLY A 380 23.99 -9.51 -10.94
C GLY A 380 23.83 -10.07 -12.36
N LYS A 381 22.71 -10.74 -12.69
CA LYS A 381 22.47 -11.29 -14.02
C LYS A 381 21.54 -10.39 -14.84
N PRO A 382 21.88 -10.01 -16.07
CA PRO A 382 21.02 -9.17 -16.91
C PRO A 382 19.69 -9.90 -17.21
N ILE A 383 18.56 -9.20 -17.02
CA ILE A 383 17.19 -9.74 -17.13
C ILE A 383 16.66 -9.64 -18.56
N SER A 384 17.16 -8.68 -19.35
CA SER A 384 16.68 -8.36 -20.68
C SER A 384 17.80 -7.81 -21.57
N THR A 385 17.52 -7.74 -22.87
CA THR A 385 18.33 -6.93 -23.78
C THR A 385 18.29 -5.46 -23.36
N PRO A 386 19.36 -4.68 -23.59
CA PRO A 386 19.38 -3.26 -23.27
C PRO A 386 18.18 -2.51 -23.86
N HIS A 387 17.55 -1.67 -23.03
CA HIS A 387 16.38 -0.88 -23.40
C HIS A 387 16.81 0.51 -23.88
N CYS A 388 16.47 0.87 -25.10
CA CYS A 388 16.86 2.15 -25.71
C CYS A 388 15.65 3.07 -26.00
N GLU A 389 14.42 2.55 -25.88
CA GLU A 389 13.20 3.21 -26.34
C GLU A 389 12.91 4.51 -25.58
N VAL A 390 13.31 4.58 -24.32
CA VAL A 390 13.17 5.78 -23.48
C VAL A 390 13.93 6.97 -24.07
N PHE A 391 15.06 6.72 -24.74
CA PHE A 391 15.91 7.76 -25.32
C PHE A 391 15.34 8.41 -26.59
N ALA A 392 14.30 7.81 -27.18
CA ALA A 392 13.53 8.48 -28.22
C ALA A 392 12.75 9.70 -27.69
N HIS A 393 12.40 9.70 -26.40
CA HIS A 393 11.55 10.71 -25.76
C HIS A 393 12.28 11.59 -24.74
N ALA A 394 13.33 11.05 -24.10
CA ALA A 394 14.11 11.76 -23.09
C ALA A 394 15.59 11.47 -23.23
N LYS A 395 16.41 12.51 -23.38
CA LYS A 395 17.87 12.38 -23.53
C LYS A 395 18.67 12.74 -22.28
N MET A 396 18.01 13.33 -21.28
CA MET A 396 18.65 13.83 -20.07
C MET A 396 17.61 13.97 -18.95
N GLY A 397 18.10 14.20 -17.72
CA GLY A 397 17.27 14.53 -16.58
C GLY A 397 16.52 13.35 -15.98
N PHE A 398 17.21 12.21 -15.91
CA PHE A 398 16.71 11.00 -15.30
C PHE A 398 16.89 11.03 -13.78
N PHE A 399 15.98 10.37 -13.09
CA PHE A 399 16.01 10.08 -11.66
C PHE A 399 15.82 8.58 -11.50
N ALA A 400 16.48 7.99 -10.50
CA ALA A 400 16.04 6.71 -10.00
C ALA A 400 14.61 6.87 -9.46
N ALA A 401 13.72 5.95 -9.83
CA ALA A 401 12.30 6.06 -9.52
C ALA A 401 11.70 4.69 -9.25
N ALA A 402 10.64 4.68 -8.45
CA ALA A 402 9.86 3.48 -8.22
C ALA A 402 8.38 3.79 -8.01
N SER A 403 7.55 2.84 -8.41
CA SER A 403 6.10 2.83 -8.19
C SER A 403 5.68 1.49 -7.60
N PHE A 404 4.78 1.54 -6.63
CA PHE A 404 4.42 0.41 -5.77
C PHE A 404 2.91 0.19 -5.80
N MET A 405 2.49 -1.02 -6.15
CA MET A 405 1.13 -1.45 -5.85
C MET A 405 0.95 -1.66 -4.34
N SER A 406 -0.28 -1.88 -3.92
CA SER A 406 -0.61 -2.19 -2.53
C SER A 406 0.26 -3.30 -1.92
N PHE A 407 0.68 -3.07 -0.68
CA PHE A 407 1.50 -3.95 0.16
C PHE A 407 2.91 -4.24 -0.36
N GLN A 408 3.45 -3.40 -1.26
CA GLN A 408 4.78 -3.60 -1.80
C GLN A 408 5.83 -2.73 -1.15
N GLN A 409 7.03 -3.28 -0.96
CA GLN A 409 8.14 -2.65 -0.24
C GLN A 409 9.49 -2.99 -0.88
N CYS A 410 10.38 -2.01 -0.95
CA CYS A 410 11.78 -2.22 -1.31
C CYS A 410 12.70 -1.18 -0.66
N ARG A 411 13.99 -1.51 -0.59
CA ARG A 411 15.06 -0.63 -0.09
C ARG A 411 16.07 -0.35 -1.19
N PHE A 412 16.44 0.91 -1.36
CA PHE A 412 17.36 1.39 -2.36
C PHE A 412 18.76 1.59 -1.77
N ASN A 413 19.77 1.19 -2.54
CA ASN A 413 21.15 1.56 -2.32
C ASN A 413 21.60 2.44 -3.50
N PHE A 414 21.83 3.72 -3.20
CA PHE A 414 22.35 4.71 -4.15
C PHE A 414 23.89 4.79 -4.14
N GLY A 415 24.56 3.83 -3.51
CA GLY A 415 26.00 3.76 -3.35
C GLY A 415 26.52 4.28 -2.01
N LYS A 416 25.64 4.41 -1.00
CA LYS A 416 26.06 4.64 0.39
C LYS A 416 26.80 3.42 0.92
N ASP A 417 26.19 2.25 0.72
CA ASP A 417 26.77 0.96 1.07
C ASP A 417 27.36 0.31 -0.20
N PRO A 418 28.35 -0.59 -0.07
CA PRO A 418 28.84 -1.35 -1.22
C PRO A 418 27.71 -2.07 -1.96
N PHE A 419 27.73 -2.03 -3.28
CA PHE A 419 26.80 -2.81 -4.11
C PHE A 419 27.11 -4.30 -3.97
N LEU A 420 26.08 -5.13 -3.90
CA LEU A 420 26.24 -6.58 -3.76
C LEU A 420 26.60 -7.23 -5.11
N TYR A 421 26.05 -6.70 -6.19
CA TYR A 421 26.23 -7.20 -7.55
C TYR A 421 26.54 -6.09 -8.56
N PRO A 422 27.66 -5.36 -8.39
CA PRO A 422 28.05 -4.32 -9.33
C PRO A 422 28.31 -4.91 -10.73
N PRO A 423 27.88 -4.23 -11.82
CA PRO A 423 28.14 -4.68 -13.18
C PRO A 423 29.61 -4.51 -13.56
N ASP A 424 30.09 -5.32 -14.49
CA ASP A 424 31.47 -5.29 -15.00
C ASP A 424 31.69 -4.18 -16.05
N ILE A 425 31.34 -2.95 -15.67
CA ILE A 425 31.59 -1.72 -16.44
C ILE A 425 31.89 -0.57 -15.48
N SER A 426 32.50 0.51 -15.99
CA SER A 426 32.66 1.73 -15.20
C SER A 426 31.33 2.47 -15.07
N PHE A 427 30.99 2.89 -13.86
CA PHE A 427 29.77 3.65 -13.56
C PHE A 427 29.97 4.60 -12.37
N CYS A 428 29.11 5.61 -12.29
CA CYS A 428 29.01 6.55 -11.20
C CYS A 428 27.98 6.08 -10.16
N LYS A 429 28.25 6.38 -8.90
CA LYS A 429 27.30 6.17 -7.79
C LYS A 429 26.66 7.48 -7.44
N PHE A 430 25.34 7.50 -7.30
CA PHE A 430 24.57 8.67 -6.89
C PHE A 430 25.13 9.35 -5.64
N ASN A 431 25.46 8.55 -4.62
CA ASN A 431 25.91 9.04 -3.32
C ASN A 431 27.27 9.77 -3.35
N ASP A 432 28.10 9.52 -4.38
CA ASP A 432 29.42 10.15 -4.54
C ASP A 432 29.31 11.59 -5.09
N TYR A 433 28.21 11.92 -5.78
CA TYR A 433 28.06 13.19 -6.50
C TYR A 433 26.96 14.10 -5.97
N ALA A 434 25.93 13.52 -5.36
CA ALA A 434 24.84 14.30 -4.83
C ALA A 434 25.20 14.99 -3.51
N ILE A 435 24.41 16.00 -3.16
CA ILE A 435 24.52 16.73 -1.90
C ILE A 435 23.11 16.98 -1.38
N LEU A 436 22.88 16.66 -0.11
CA LEU A 436 21.67 17.01 0.61
C LEU A 436 22.04 17.84 1.83
N SER A 437 21.38 18.98 2.01
CA SER A 437 21.47 19.73 3.26
C SER A 437 20.89 18.90 4.42
N PRO A 438 21.26 19.17 5.68
CA PRO A 438 20.69 18.49 6.84
C PRO A 438 19.15 18.49 6.82
N ASP A 439 18.53 19.62 6.48
CA ASP A 439 17.07 19.75 6.41
C ASP A 439 16.45 18.87 5.32
N GLN A 440 17.10 18.74 4.16
CA GLN A 440 16.63 17.89 3.07
C GLN A 440 16.69 16.39 3.43
N LYS A 441 17.53 16.00 4.39
CA LYS A 441 17.62 14.62 4.89
C LYS A 441 16.55 14.29 5.93
N VAL A 442 15.77 15.28 6.37
CA VAL A 442 14.72 15.07 7.37
C VAL A 442 13.41 14.66 6.68
N ILE A 443 12.93 13.46 6.99
CA ILE A 443 11.58 13.01 6.62
C ILE A 443 10.70 13.11 7.85
N LEU A 444 9.85 14.14 7.88
CA LEU A 444 8.99 14.41 9.02
C LEU A 444 7.77 13.47 9.05
N PRO A 445 7.36 13.00 10.24
CA PRO A 445 6.06 12.36 10.41
C PRO A 445 4.93 13.32 10.03
N ARG A 446 3.83 12.79 9.50
CA ARG A 446 2.70 13.56 8.94
C ARG A 446 2.19 14.65 9.87
N LYS A 447 1.99 14.34 11.16
CA LYS A 447 1.50 15.31 12.15
C LYS A 447 2.47 16.48 12.32
N LYS A 448 3.78 16.20 12.37
CA LYS A 448 4.82 17.23 12.49
C LYS A 448 4.91 18.09 11.24
N LYS A 449 4.86 17.46 10.06
CA LYS A 449 4.79 18.16 8.77
C LYS A 449 3.57 19.09 8.70
N MET A 450 2.41 18.64 9.17
CA MET A 450 1.20 19.47 9.24
C MET A 450 1.32 20.61 10.26
N GLU A 451 1.89 20.36 11.44
CA GLU A 451 2.14 21.38 12.46
C GLU A 451 3.06 22.49 11.91
N GLU A 452 4.16 22.13 11.26
CA GLU A 452 5.08 23.11 10.64
C GLU A 452 4.42 23.91 9.51
N LEU A 453 3.55 23.28 8.70
CA LEU A 453 2.77 23.97 7.67
C LEU A 453 1.72 24.92 8.26
N GLN A 454 1.20 24.63 9.46
CA GLN A 454 0.24 25.49 10.17
C GLN A 454 0.93 26.65 10.91
N GLU A 455 2.15 26.42 11.40
CA GLU A 455 2.98 27.44 12.05
C GLU A 455 3.70 28.34 11.04
N GLY A 456 3.91 27.87 9.81
CA GLY A 456 4.39 28.67 8.70
C GLY A 456 3.35 29.73 8.32
N SER A 457 3.63 31.01 8.63
CA SER A 457 2.81 32.12 8.15
C SER A 457 2.85 32.12 6.62
N VAL A 458 1.78 31.68 5.97
CA VAL A 458 1.60 31.84 4.53
C VAL A 458 1.66 33.35 4.26
N PRO A 459 2.63 33.85 3.47
CA PRO A 459 2.70 35.26 3.16
C PRO A 459 1.36 35.74 2.59
N ASP A 460 0.84 36.87 3.08
CA ASP A 460 -0.39 37.45 2.56
C ASP A 460 -0.28 37.65 1.05
N GLY A 461 -1.24 37.10 0.30
CA GLY A 461 -1.23 37.13 -1.17
C GLY A 461 -0.53 35.95 -1.86
N SER A 462 -0.11 34.92 -1.12
CA SER A 462 0.35 33.66 -1.71
C SER A 462 -0.77 32.91 -2.47
N CYS A 463 -0.36 32.12 -3.45
CA CYS A 463 -1.21 31.31 -4.31
C CYS A 463 -2.04 30.32 -3.49
N HIS A 464 -3.35 30.30 -3.70
CA HIS A 464 -4.29 29.40 -3.03
C HIS A 464 -4.12 27.91 -3.39
N LEU A 465 -3.27 27.59 -4.37
CA LEU A 465 -3.00 26.21 -4.77
C LEU A 465 -1.68 25.68 -4.24
N CYS A 466 -0.58 26.44 -4.40
CA CYS A 466 0.74 25.99 -3.96
C CYS A 466 1.20 26.61 -2.65
N TYR A 467 0.53 27.66 -2.16
CA TYR A 467 0.87 28.43 -0.95
C TYR A 467 2.30 29.01 -0.91
N ASP A 468 3.02 28.91 -2.03
CA ASP A 468 4.46 29.23 -2.16
C ASP A 468 4.72 30.55 -2.90
N LYS A 469 4.05 30.75 -4.05
CA LYS A 469 4.29 31.92 -4.93
C LYS A 469 3.15 32.94 -4.88
N PRO A 470 3.38 34.24 -5.15
CA PRO A 470 2.31 35.24 -5.21
C PRO A 470 1.17 34.88 -6.18
N GLY A 471 -0.06 34.99 -5.70
CA GLY A 471 -1.30 34.66 -6.41
C GLY A 471 -1.78 35.75 -7.37
N LEU A 472 -0.91 36.21 -8.27
CA LEU A 472 -1.16 37.41 -9.08
C LEU A 472 -2.07 37.18 -10.31
N VAL A 473 -2.27 35.92 -10.75
CA VAL A 473 -3.00 35.65 -11.99
C VAL A 473 -4.50 35.85 -11.80
N VAL A 474 -5.12 36.55 -12.76
CA VAL A 474 -6.56 36.69 -12.94
C VAL A 474 -7.05 35.78 -14.06
N LEU A 475 -8.00 34.90 -13.74
CA LEU A 475 -8.61 33.95 -14.68
C LEU A 475 -9.85 34.54 -15.35
N GLN A 476 -9.88 34.64 -16.68
CA GLN A 476 -11.05 35.10 -17.43
C GLN A 476 -11.84 33.92 -18.04
N PRO A 477 -13.18 34.02 -18.13
CA PRO A 477 -14.02 35.22 -17.88
C PRO A 477 -14.45 35.42 -16.41
N CYS A 478 -14.11 34.49 -15.50
CA CYS A 478 -14.65 34.51 -14.13
C CYS A 478 -14.01 35.55 -13.18
N HIS A 479 -12.93 36.21 -13.60
CA HIS A 479 -12.13 37.19 -12.85
C HIS A 479 -11.62 36.74 -11.47
N HIS A 480 -11.58 35.44 -11.19
CA HIS A 480 -10.99 34.95 -9.94
C HIS A 480 -9.46 35.12 -9.95
N ARG A 481 -8.92 35.51 -8.79
CA ARG A 481 -7.50 35.78 -8.53
C ARG A 481 -6.94 34.88 -7.43
N GLY A 482 -5.66 35.04 -7.09
CA GLY A 482 -5.05 34.30 -5.99
C GLY A 482 -4.38 33.00 -6.43
N ILE A 483 -3.99 32.88 -7.71
CA ILE A 483 -3.24 31.73 -8.24
C ILE A 483 -1.94 32.24 -8.87
N CYS A 484 -0.82 31.57 -8.65
CA CYS A 484 0.45 31.94 -9.30
C CYS A 484 0.49 31.50 -10.77
N ALA A 485 1.41 32.07 -11.54
CA ALA A 485 1.57 31.76 -12.98
C ALA A 485 1.73 30.26 -13.26
N VAL A 486 2.53 29.56 -12.44
CA VAL A 486 2.82 28.13 -12.61
C VAL A 486 1.58 27.27 -12.36
N CYS A 487 0.87 27.52 -11.27
CA CYS A 487 -0.36 26.78 -10.98
C CYS A 487 -1.45 27.10 -12.01
N ALA A 488 -1.59 28.37 -12.42
CA ALA A 488 -2.58 28.76 -13.41
C ALA A 488 -2.34 28.09 -14.77
N SER A 489 -1.09 27.86 -15.19
CA SER A 489 -0.78 27.19 -16.46
C SER A 489 -1.20 25.72 -16.50
N MET A 490 -1.40 25.07 -15.34
CA MET A 490 -1.79 23.66 -15.26
C MET A 490 -3.32 23.45 -15.21
N LEU A 491 -4.11 24.52 -15.18
CA LEU A 491 -5.55 24.46 -14.99
C LEU A 491 -6.29 24.72 -16.29
N GLU A 492 -7.24 23.86 -16.67
CA GLU A 492 -8.15 24.09 -17.80
C GLU A 492 -9.45 24.79 -17.36
N ARG A 493 -9.81 24.65 -16.08
CA ARG A 493 -11.00 25.25 -15.47
C ARG A 493 -10.63 25.97 -14.18
N CYS A 494 -11.36 27.05 -13.88
CA CYS A 494 -11.16 27.83 -12.67
C CYS A 494 -11.44 26.96 -11.44
N PRO A 495 -10.51 26.88 -10.46
CA PRO A 495 -10.70 26.03 -9.28
C PRO A 495 -11.80 26.55 -8.35
N PHE A 496 -12.15 27.84 -8.44
CA PHE A 496 -13.14 28.48 -7.57
C PHE A 496 -14.58 28.32 -8.08
N CYS A 497 -14.80 28.50 -9.40
CA CYS A 497 -16.15 28.47 -9.98
C CYS A 497 -16.34 27.42 -11.08
N ARG A 498 -15.30 26.63 -11.38
CA ARG A 498 -15.30 25.56 -12.41
C ARG A 498 -15.59 26.03 -13.85
N ALA A 499 -15.64 27.35 -14.09
CA ALA A 499 -15.75 27.93 -15.43
C ALA A 499 -14.51 27.63 -16.28
N PRO A 500 -14.64 27.44 -17.61
CA PRO A 500 -13.50 27.27 -18.50
C PRO A 500 -12.59 28.49 -18.45
N ILE A 501 -11.28 28.27 -18.47
CA ILE A 501 -10.28 29.35 -18.47
C ILE A 501 -9.93 29.67 -19.92
N GLU A 502 -10.34 30.85 -20.38
CA GLU A 502 -10.04 31.33 -21.73
C GLU A 502 -8.74 32.13 -21.77
N LYS A 503 -8.50 32.94 -20.73
CA LYS A 503 -7.33 33.81 -20.65
C LYS A 503 -6.81 33.92 -19.22
N ARG A 504 -5.47 34.01 -19.09
CA ARG A 504 -4.74 34.20 -17.84
C ARG A 504 -4.02 35.54 -17.91
N CYS A 505 -4.43 36.51 -17.11
CA CYS A 505 -3.82 37.84 -17.05
C CYS A 505 -2.97 37.95 -15.79
N LEU A 506 -1.80 38.60 -15.88
CA LEU A 506 -0.97 38.94 -14.73
C LEU A 506 -1.36 40.28 -14.13
#